data_AF-D6PDI8-F1
#
_entry.id   AF-D6PDI8-F1
#
_cell.length_a   1.000
_cell.length_b   1.000
_cell.length_c   1.000
_cell.angle_alpha   90.00
_cell.angle_beta   90.00
_cell.angle_gamma   90.00
#
_symmetry.space_group_name_H-M   'P 1'
#
loop_
_entity.id
_entity.type
_entity.pdbx_description
1 polymer ?
#
loop_
_entity_poly.entity_id
_entity_poly.type
_entity_poly.pdbx_seq_one_letter_code
_entity_poly.pdbx_strand_id
1 'polypeptide(L)'
;MPAIKIAEYLTGDAIGANMVMLGAAYQKGLVPLSSEFIVKAIELNKVSVDMNIYSFNLGRLYIHNPANELFGFLEKPKNELNVKELEEDRLNRLNKYDTKLYDEFKNNLEKINKILETEVDVDELHRDSIRELYRVFAIKDEYEVAKMHLSTTFKTLDDQFSSWKNISFYLAPPMLSFLRDKKTGRPRKIRFPGYIAIPLFKLLNSMSGLRGTWLDPLQFSSDKRRDLEHKKIFINSLDAISKMNEGEKKLKLSGLVNASFDVKGYGPVREKSYQEFKKIIMEK
;
A
#
# COMPACT_ATOMS: atom_id res chain seq x y z
N MET A 1 4.58 -18.18 -5.02
CA MET A 1 3.99 -17.91 -6.35
C MET A 1 3.48 -16.47 -6.39
N PRO A 2 3.79 -15.69 -7.43
CA PRO A 2 3.33 -14.31 -7.59
C PRO A 2 1.87 -14.23 -8.06
N ALA A 3 0.92 -14.70 -7.24
CA ALA A 3 -0.49 -14.87 -7.61
C ALA A 3 -1.16 -13.59 -8.12
N ILE A 4 -0.85 -12.43 -7.51
CA ILE A 4 -1.39 -11.13 -7.92
C ILE A 4 -0.95 -10.79 -9.35
N LYS A 5 0.35 -10.89 -9.65
CA LYS A 5 0.86 -10.61 -11.01
C LYS A 5 0.26 -11.54 -12.04
N ILE A 6 0.08 -12.82 -11.69
CA ILE A 6 -0.54 -13.81 -12.58
C ILE A 6 -1.98 -13.42 -12.89
N ALA A 7 -2.76 -13.06 -11.88
CA ALA A 7 -4.15 -12.65 -12.05
C ALA A 7 -4.26 -11.33 -12.86
N GLU A 8 -3.49 -10.31 -12.50
CA GLU A 8 -3.48 -9.02 -13.21
C GLU A 8 -3.16 -9.18 -14.69
N TYR A 9 -2.12 -9.97 -15.04
CA TYR A 9 -1.66 -10.07 -16.42
C TYR A 9 -2.49 -11.03 -17.28
N LEU A 10 -2.91 -12.17 -16.74
CA LEU A 10 -3.60 -13.21 -17.52
C LEU A 10 -5.12 -13.14 -17.42
N THR A 11 -5.66 -12.54 -16.36
CA THR A 11 -7.12 -12.44 -16.14
C THR A 11 -7.65 -11.01 -16.21
N GLY A 12 -6.74 -10.02 -16.25
CA GLY A 12 -7.09 -8.59 -16.31
C GLY A 12 -7.50 -7.97 -14.98
N ASP A 13 -7.55 -8.75 -13.90
CA ASP A 13 -7.96 -8.28 -12.58
C ASP A 13 -7.21 -9.01 -11.44
N ALA A 14 -6.71 -8.25 -10.46
CA ALA A 14 -6.10 -8.79 -9.26
C ALA A 14 -7.07 -9.61 -8.39
N ILE A 15 -8.38 -9.43 -8.52
CA ILE A 15 -9.40 -10.20 -7.78
C ILE A 15 -9.26 -11.71 -8.01
N GLY A 16 -8.83 -12.12 -9.22
CA GLY A 16 -8.59 -13.52 -9.56
C GLY A 16 -7.48 -14.18 -8.73
N ALA A 17 -6.62 -13.40 -8.05
CA ALA A 17 -5.46 -13.91 -7.31
C ALA A 17 -5.84 -14.93 -6.23
N ASN A 18 -6.99 -14.77 -5.58
CA ASN A 18 -7.48 -15.73 -4.58
C ASN A 18 -7.76 -17.11 -5.21
N MET A 19 -8.32 -17.14 -6.41
CA MET A 19 -8.56 -18.39 -7.14
C MET A 19 -7.26 -18.99 -7.68
N VAL A 20 -6.31 -18.16 -8.15
CA VAL A 20 -4.96 -18.64 -8.51
C VAL A 20 -4.28 -19.27 -7.28
N MET A 21 -4.38 -18.65 -6.10
CA MET A 21 -3.86 -19.23 -4.86
C MET A 21 -4.55 -20.54 -4.48
N LEU A 22 -5.88 -20.62 -4.61
CA LEU A 22 -6.64 -21.84 -4.35
C LEU A 22 -6.20 -22.97 -5.29
N GLY A 23 -6.03 -22.69 -6.58
CA GLY A 23 -5.52 -23.64 -7.57
C GLY A 23 -4.14 -24.16 -7.23
N ALA A 24 -3.24 -23.27 -6.83
CA ALA A 24 -1.90 -23.64 -6.40
C ALA A 24 -1.92 -24.50 -5.12
N ALA A 25 -2.76 -24.15 -4.13
CA ALA A 25 -2.91 -24.93 -2.91
C ALA A 25 -3.48 -26.33 -3.19
N TYR A 26 -4.48 -26.43 -4.06
CA TYR A 26 -5.04 -27.69 -4.53
C TYR A 26 -3.98 -28.55 -5.23
N GLN A 27 -3.21 -27.98 -6.16
CA GLN A 27 -2.16 -28.71 -6.88
C GLN A 27 -1.03 -29.21 -5.96
N LYS A 28 -0.82 -28.55 -4.81
CA LYS A 28 0.10 -28.98 -3.75
C LYS A 28 -0.51 -30.00 -2.78
N GLY A 29 -1.75 -30.43 -2.97
CA GLY A 29 -2.44 -31.37 -2.07
C GLY A 29 -2.87 -30.78 -0.73
N LEU A 30 -2.90 -29.46 -0.58
CA LEU A 30 -3.28 -28.78 0.67
C LEU A 30 -4.80 -28.64 0.85
N VAL A 31 -5.56 -28.94 -0.20
CA VAL A 31 -7.02 -28.86 -0.21
C VAL A 31 -7.59 -30.27 -0.33
N PRO A 32 -8.24 -30.82 0.72
CA PRO A 32 -8.73 -32.20 0.74
C PRO A 32 -10.10 -32.33 0.05
N LEU A 33 -10.23 -31.80 -1.15
CA LEU A 33 -11.42 -31.89 -2.00
C LEU A 33 -10.99 -32.25 -3.41
N SER A 34 -11.88 -32.83 -4.21
CA SER A 34 -11.60 -33.04 -5.63
C SER A 34 -11.78 -31.74 -6.43
N SER A 35 -11.11 -31.63 -7.58
CA SER A 35 -11.25 -30.47 -8.47
C SER A 35 -12.70 -30.24 -8.91
N GLU A 36 -13.46 -31.31 -9.09
CA GLU A 36 -14.84 -31.26 -9.55
C GLU A 36 -15.74 -30.57 -8.51
N PHE A 37 -15.52 -30.84 -7.22
CA PHE A 37 -16.25 -30.15 -6.15
C PHE A 37 -15.88 -28.67 -6.03
N ILE A 38 -14.60 -28.32 -6.27
CA ILE A 38 -14.16 -26.93 -6.28
C ILE A 38 -14.80 -26.17 -7.45
N VAL A 39 -14.77 -26.74 -8.66
CA VAL A 39 -15.41 -26.16 -9.85
C VAL A 39 -16.91 -25.99 -9.62
N LYS A 40 -17.58 -27.01 -9.10
CA LYS A 40 -19.01 -26.94 -8.78
C LYS A 40 -19.34 -25.86 -7.74
N ALA A 41 -18.48 -25.67 -6.74
CA ALA A 41 -18.63 -24.59 -5.77
C ALA A 41 -18.49 -23.20 -6.40
N ILE A 42 -17.59 -23.03 -7.39
CA ILE A 42 -17.45 -21.80 -8.16
C ILE A 42 -18.71 -21.53 -8.99
N GLU A 43 -19.24 -22.54 -9.67
CA GLU A 43 -20.48 -22.44 -10.46
C GLU A 43 -21.68 -22.03 -9.59
N LEU A 44 -21.79 -22.59 -8.37
CA LEU A 44 -22.84 -22.26 -7.42
C LEU A 44 -22.78 -20.79 -6.95
N ASN A 45 -21.61 -20.17 -6.93
CA ASN A 45 -21.43 -18.76 -6.55
C ASN A 45 -21.93 -17.79 -7.64
N LYS A 46 -22.05 -18.24 -8.91
CA LYS A 46 -22.61 -17.50 -10.08
C LYS A 46 -21.92 -16.18 -10.46
N VAL A 47 -20.89 -15.75 -9.76
CA VAL A 47 -20.13 -14.53 -10.05
C VAL A 47 -18.88 -14.89 -10.85
N SER A 48 -18.76 -14.35 -12.07
CA SER A 48 -17.57 -14.49 -12.94
C SER A 48 -17.04 -15.93 -13.02
N VAL A 49 -17.93 -16.90 -13.24
CA VAL A 49 -17.65 -18.35 -13.15
C VAL A 49 -16.46 -18.74 -14.03
N ASP A 50 -16.48 -18.35 -15.31
CA ASP A 50 -15.43 -18.69 -16.27
C ASP A 50 -14.07 -18.13 -15.86
N MET A 51 -14.04 -16.86 -15.41
CA MET A 51 -12.82 -16.22 -14.91
C MET A 51 -12.28 -16.94 -13.68
N ASN A 52 -13.14 -17.29 -12.72
CA ASN A 52 -12.72 -17.98 -11.50
C ASN A 52 -12.18 -19.39 -11.78
N ILE A 53 -12.81 -20.14 -12.69
CA ILE A 53 -12.31 -21.45 -13.14
C ILE A 53 -10.97 -21.29 -13.86
N TYR A 54 -10.85 -20.31 -14.76
CA TYR A 54 -9.60 -20.01 -15.46
C TYR A 54 -8.48 -19.65 -14.48
N SER A 55 -8.72 -18.74 -13.52
CA SER A 55 -7.78 -18.40 -12.45
C SER A 55 -7.37 -19.62 -11.62
N PHE A 56 -8.32 -20.48 -11.24
CA PHE A 56 -8.04 -21.72 -10.51
C PHE A 56 -7.10 -22.64 -11.31
N ASN A 57 -7.34 -22.81 -12.61
CA ASN A 57 -6.48 -23.61 -13.47
C ASN A 57 -5.10 -22.99 -13.70
N LEU A 58 -4.98 -21.67 -13.79
CA LEU A 58 -3.66 -20.99 -13.84
C LEU A 58 -2.81 -21.29 -12.60
N GLY A 59 -3.43 -21.28 -11.42
CA GLY A 59 -2.75 -21.63 -10.17
C GLY A 59 -2.21 -23.06 -10.18
N ARG A 60 -3.00 -24.00 -10.70
CA ARG A 60 -2.59 -25.41 -10.87
C ARG A 60 -1.46 -25.54 -11.88
N LEU A 61 -1.59 -24.89 -13.04
CA LEU A 61 -0.58 -24.91 -14.09
C LEU A 61 0.76 -24.35 -13.60
N TYR A 62 0.76 -23.26 -12.83
CA TYR A 62 1.99 -22.68 -12.29
C TYR A 62 2.73 -23.63 -11.35
N ILE A 63 2.02 -24.37 -10.50
CA ILE A 63 2.64 -25.35 -9.61
C ILE A 63 3.16 -26.56 -10.39
N HIS A 64 2.46 -26.99 -11.44
CA HIS A 64 2.87 -28.12 -12.26
C HIS A 64 4.05 -27.77 -13.19
N ASN A 65 4.01 -26.60 -13.83
CA ASN A 65 5.02 -26.12 -14.76
C ASN A 65 5.19 -24.58 -14.63
N PRO A 66 6.04 -24.10 -13.70
CA PRO A 66 6.28 -22.67 -13.52
C PRO A 66 7.04 -22.04 -14.69
N ALA A 67 7.76 -22.85 -15.49
CA ALA A 67 8.51 -22.41 -16.67
C ALA A 67 7.66 -22.37 -17.95
N ASN A 68 6.34 -22.58 -17.84
CA ASN A 68 5.44 -22.47 -18.97
C ASN A 68 5.51 -21.05 -19.58
N GLU A 69 5.53 -20.96 -20.91
CA GLU A 69 5.65 -19.69 -21.66
C GLU A 69 4.60 -18.63 -21.27
N LEU A 70 3.42 -19.07 -20.83
CA LEU A 70 2.37 -18.18 -20.32
C LEU A 70 2.86 -17.31 -19.17
N PHE A 71 3.86 -17.75 -18.41
CA PHE A 71 4.42 -17.04 -17.26
C PHE A 71 5.69 -16.25 -17.58
N GLY A 72 6.12 -16.17 -18.84
CA GLY A 72 7.34 -15.44 -19.24
C GLY A 72 7.31 -13.94 -18.87
N PHE A 73 6.13 -13.35 -18.67
CA PHE A 73 6.00 -11.98 -18.16
C PHE A 73 6.50 -11.81 -16.71
N LEU A 74 6.64 -12.89 -15.94
CA LEU A 74 7.17 -12.85 -14.57
C LEU A 74 8.68 -12.58 -14.53
N GLU A 75 9.40 -12.93 -15.60
CA GLU A 75 10.84 -12.76 -15.73
C GLU A 75 11.23 -11.38 -16.24
N LYS A 76 10.26 -10.56 -16.69
CA LYS A 76 10.56 -9.21 -17.16
C LYS A 76 11.22 -8.42 -16.02
N PRO A 77 12.49 -7.98 -16.18
CA PRO A 77 13.16 -7.20 -15.16
C PRO A 77 12.30 -5.95 -14.93
N LYS A 78 12.07 -5.61 -13.66
CA LYS A 78 11.57 -4.27 -13.36
C LYS A 78 12.61 -3.32 -13.94
N ASN A 79 12.18 -2.39 -14.79
CA ASN A 79 12.95 -1.18 -15.04
C ASN A 79 12.96 -0.40 -13.71
N GLU A 80 13.83 -0.80 -12.79
CA GLU A 80 14.04 -0.08 -11.56
C GLU A 80 14.83 1.18 -11.90
N LEU A 81 14.24 2.32 -11.56
CA LEU A 81 14.93 3.60 -11.63
C LEU A 81 16.25 3.50 -10.87
N ASN A 82 17.30 4.09 -11.43
CA ASN A 82 18.52 4.28 -10.65
C ASN A 82 18.26 5.23 -9.47
N VAL A 83 19.22 5.34 -8.56
CA VAL A 83 19.06 6.16 -7.34
C VAL A 83 18.66 7.60 -7.68
N LYS A 84 19.37 8.27 -8.59
CA LYS A 84 19.11 9.67 -8.95
C LYS A 84 17.73 9.86 -9.59
N GLU A 85 17.37 8.99 -10.53
CA GLU A 85 16.05 8.98 -11.17
C GLU A 85 14.94 8.76 -10.14
N LEU A 86 15.17 7.91 -9.14
CA LEU A 86 14.22 7.65 -8.07
C LEU A 86 14.06 8.88 -7.15
N GLU A 87 15.14 9.55 -6.78
CA GLU A 87 15.10 10.81 -6.01
C GLU A 87 14.28 11.88 -6.75
N GLU A 88 14.57 12.09 -8.03
CA GLU A 88 13.86 13.05 -8.88
C GLU A 88 12.38 12.70 -9.03
N ASP A 89 12.03 11.43 -9.26
CA ASP A 89 10.63 11.00 -9.31
C ASP A 89 9.92 11.24 -7.96
N ARG A 90 10.56 10.95 -6.82
CA ARG A 90 9.94 11.19 -5.50
C ARG A 90 9.77 12.68 -5.18
N LEU A 91 10.75 13.51 -5.51
CA LEU A 91 10.64 14.97 -5.38
C LEU A 91 9.49 15.52 -6.23
N ASN A 92 9.41 15.10 -7.49
CA ASN A 92 8.34 15.52 -8.40
C ASN A 92 6.94 15.09 -7.92
N ARG A 93 6.81 13.86 -7.41
CA ARG A 93 5.54 13.38 -6.84
C ARG A 93 5.18 14.09 -5.55
N LEU A 94 6.15 14.38 -4.69
CA LEU A 94 5.90 15.10 -3.44
C LEU A 94 5.45 16.54 -3.72
N ASN A 95 6.06 17.19 -4.72
CA ASN A 95 5.64 18.53 -5.15
C ASN A 95 4.18 18.56 -5.64
N LYS A 96 3.71 17.48 -6.30
CA LYS A 96 2.30 17.31 -6.68
C LYS A 96 1.38 16.92 -5.52
N TYR A 97 1.94 16.36 -4.45
CA TYR A 97 1.22 15.94 -3.25
C TYR A 97 0.99 17.12 -2.30
N ASP A 98 2.07 17.78 -1.88
CA ASP A 98 2.07 18.95 -1.00
C ASP A 98 3.41 19.69 -1.12
N THR A 99 3.37 20.90 -1.68
CA THR A 99 4.57 21.72 -1.90
C THR A 99 5.26 22.14 -0.60
N LYS A 100 4.52 22.22 0.51
CA LYS A 100 5.06 22.63 1.83
C LYS A 100 6.07 21.63 2.38
N LEU A 101 5.98 20.37 1.95
CA LEU A 101 6.85 19.29 2.41
C LEU A 101 8.14 19.15 1.59
N TYR A 102 8.25 19.88 0.47
CA TYR A 102 9.32 19.69 -0.50
C TYR A 102 10.71 19.92 0.11
N ASP A 103 10.92 21.05 0.77
CA ASP A 103 12.23 21.41 1.32
C ASP A 103 12.64 20.49 2.47
N GLU A 104 11.71 20.16 3.37
CA GLU A 104 11.95 19.24 4.47
C GLU A 104 12.31 17.84 3.95
N PHE A 105 11.61 17.35 2.92
CA PHE A 105 11.91 16.07 2.29
C PHE A 105 13.29 16.07 1.63
N LYS A 106 13.58 17.10 0.82
CA LYS A 106 14.88 17.26 0.15
C LYS A 106 16.04 17.26 1.15
N ASN A 107 15.91 18.00 2.25
CA ASN A 107 16.93 18.05 3.30
C ASN A 107 17.17 16.68 3.95
N ASN A 108 16.12 15.87 4.16
CA ASN A 108 16.28 14.53 4.72
C ASN A 108 16.83 13.52 3.69
N LEU A 109 16.54 13.72 2.40
CA LEU A 109 17.13 12.95 1.32
C LEU A 109 18.65 13.20 1.26
N GLU A 110 19.08 14.45 1.34
CA GLU A 110 20.51 14.79 1.42
C GLU A 110 21.21 14.17 2.64
N LYS A 111 20.51 14.00 3.78
CA LYS A 111 21.05 13.27 4.95
C LYS A 111 21.27 11.80 4.66
N ILE A 112 20.32 11.13 3.99
CA ILE A 112 20.47 9.73 3.57
C ILE A 112 21.71 9.60 2.66
N ASN A 113 21.86 10.52 1.70
CA ASN A 113 22.98 10.51 0.76
C ASN A 113 24.31 10.63 1.51
N LYS A 114 24.42 11.56 2.46
CA LYS A 114 25.61 11.73 3.32
C LYS A 114 25.89 10.52 4.22
N ILE A 115 24.86 9.83 4.70
CA ILE A 115 25.01 8.62 5.51
C ILE A 115 25.63 7.48 4.69
N LEU A 116 25.26 7.39 3.41
CA LEU A 116 25.65 6.29 2.53
C LEU A 116 26.87 6.57 1.65
N GLU A 117 27.33 7.82 1.56
CA GLU A 117 28.46 8.24 0.72
C GLU A 117 29.77 7.52 1.05
N THR A 118 30.00 7.22 2.33
CA THR A 118 31.22 6.56 2.83
C THR A 118 31.10 5.04 2.92
N GLU A 119 29.97 4.47 2.49
CA GLU A 119 29.61 3.07 2.70
C GLU A 119 29.64 2.29 1.38
N VAL A 120 29.96 1.00 1.44
CA VAL A 120 30.03 0.13 0.27
C VAL A 120 28.79 -0.75 0.14
N ASP A 121 28.42 -1.10 -1.10
CA ASP A 121 27.28 -1.98 -1.41
C ASP A 121 25.96 -1.50 -0.76
N VAL A 122 25.58 -0.27 -1.10
CA VAL A 122 24.45 0.45 -0.48
C VAL A 122 23.30 0.70 -1.44
N ASP A 123 23.41 0.31 -2.70
CA ASP A 123 22.47 0.65 -3.76
C ASP A 123 21.03 0.26 -3.45
N GLU A 124 20.82 -0.96 -2.94
CA GLU A 124 19.51 -1.44 -2.52
C GLU A 124 18.99 -0.68 -1.30
N LEU A 125 19.83 -0.54 -0.26
CA LEU A 125 19.51 0.22 0.95
C LEU A 125 19.17 1.68 0.62
N HIS A 126 19.86 2.28 -0.35
CA HIS A 126 19.64 3.65 -0.77
C HIS A 126 18.27 3.81 -1.41
N ARG A 127 17.93 2.95 -2.39
CA ARG A 127 16.61 2.93 -3.02
C ARG A 127 15.50 2.70 -2.00
N ASP A 128 15.72 1.80 -1.05
CA ASP A 128 14.76 1.49 0.01
C ASP A 128 14.60 2.64 1.01
N SER A 129 15.69 3.31 1.38
CA SER A 129 15.65 4.51 2.22
C SER A 129 14.87 5.64 1.56
N ILE A 130 15.04 5.86 0.25
CA ILE A 130 14.28 6.87 -0.52
C ILE A 130 12.79 6.49 -0.58
N ARG A 131 12.48 5.21 -0.83
CA ARG A 131 11.09 4.71 -0.86
C ARG A 131 10.41 4.91 0.49
N GLU A 132 11.12 4.60 1.58
CA GLU A 132 10.57 4.73 2.92
C GLU A 132 10.42 6.19 3.34
N LEU A 133 11.43 7.02 3.09
CA LEU A 133 11.35 8.46 3.34
C LEU A 133 10.14 9.06 2.62
N TYR A 134 9.95 8.72 1.34
CA TYR A 134 8.78 9.20 0.60
C TYR A 134 7.46 8.71 1.23
N ARG A 135 7.42 7.46 1.71
CA ARG A 135 6.22 6.89 2.32
C ARG A 135 5.83 7.55 3.65
N VAL A 136 6.80 7.91 4.49
CA VAL A 136 6.51 8.63 5.75
C VAL A 136 6.16 10.10 5.54
N PHE A 137 6.59 10.70 4.42
CA PHE A 137 6.22 12.07 4.03
C PHE A 137 4.86 12.14 3.31
N ALA A 138 4.68 11.33 2.26
CA ALA A 138 3.47 11.27 1.44
C ALA A 138 2.45 10.31 2.05
N ILE A 139 1.94 10.67 3.23
CA ILE A 139 0.95 9.88 3.94
C ILE A 139 -0.33 9.80 3.10
N LYS A 140 -0.83 8.57 2.90
CA LYS A 140 -2.12 8.31 2.25
C LYS A 140 -3.27 8.67 3.21
N ASP A 141 -3.51 9.97 3.33
CA ASP A 141 -4.56 10.55 4.15
C ASP A 141 -5.91 10.58 3.43
N GLU A 142 -6.94 11.07 4.12
CA GLU A 142 -8.31 11.12 3.62
C GLU A 142 -8.45 12.01 2.38
N TYR A 143 -7.62 13.05 2.26
CA TYR A 143 -7.56 13.91 1.07
C TYR A 143 -7.08 13.14 -0.15
N GLU A 144 -5.97 12.39 -0.03
CA GLU A 144 -5.50 11.55 -1.14
C GLU A 144 -6.47 10.40 -1.44
N VAL A 145 -7.09 9.80 -0.42
CA VAL A 145 -8.11 8.77 -0.62
C VAL A 145 -9.28 9.33 -1.43
N ALA A 146 -9.76 10.54 -1.09
CA ALA A 146 -10.80 11.22 -1.85
C ALA A 146 -10.38 11.50 -3.31
N LYS A 147 -9.17 12.05 -3.51
CA LYS A 147 -8.59 12.29 -4.84
C LYS A 147 -8.50 11.01 -5.68
N MET A 148 -8.02 9.92 -5.09
CA MET A 148 -7.92 8.61 -5.74
C MET A 148 -9.30 8.06 -6.12
N HIS A 149 -10.30 8.19 -5.25
CA HIS A 149 -11.67 7.78 -5.60
C HIS A 149 -12.22 8.59 -6.77
N LEU A 150 -11.98 9.90 -6.81
CA LEU A 150 -12.44 10.73 -7.91
C LEU A 150 -11.74 10.39 -9.24
N SER A 151 -10.45 10.07 -9.21
CA SER A 151 -9.67 9.80 -10.43
C SER A 151 -9.85 8.39 -10.98
N THR A 152 -10.07 7.39 -10.13
CA THR A 152 -10.06 5.97 -10.54
C THR A 152 -11.44 5.33 -10.63
N THR A 153 -12.42 5.76 -9.82
CA THR A 153 -13.66 4.98 -9.64
C THR A 153 -14.45 4.85 -10.94
N PHE A 154 -14.72 5.95 -11.65
CA PHE A 154 -15.53 5.91 -12.86
C PHE A 154 -14.85 5.13 -13.99
N LYS A 155 -13.56 5.40 -14.22
CA LYS A 155 -12.76 4.65 -15.19
C LYS A 155 -12.80 3.14 -14.92
N THR A 156 -12.57 2.75 -13.66
CA THR A 156 -12.60 1.32 -13.27
C THR A 156 -13.98 0.70 -13.52
N LEU A 157 -15.05 1.44 -13.24
CA LEU A 157 -16.41 0.95 -13.47
C LEU A 157 -16.75 0.82 -14.95
N ASP A 158 -16.34 1.77 -15.78
CA ASP A 158 -16.54 1.72 -17.24
C ASP A 158 -15.70 0.60 -17.88
N ASP A 159 -14.48 0.37 -17.39
CA ASP A 159 -13.61 -0.70 -17.88
C ASP A 159 -14.12 -2.10 -17.48
N GLN A 160 -14.77 -2.25 -16.31
CA GLN A 160 -15.18 -3.55 -15.76
C GLN A 160 -16.65 -3.92 -16.01
N PHE A 161 -17.54 -2.94 -16.18
CA PHE A 161 -18.99 -3.18 -16.26
C PHE A 161 -19.60 -2.58 -17.52
N SER A 162 -20.44 -3.36 -18.21
CA SER A 162 -21.18 -2.87 -19.39
C SER A 162 -22.20 -1.78 -19.06
N SER A 163 -22.73 -1.77 -17.84
CA SER A 163 -23.54 -0.67 -17.31
C SER A 163 -23.53 -0.67 -15.78
N TRP A 164 -23.56 0.52 -15.18
CA TRP A 164 -23.65 0.70 -13.74
C TRP A 164 -24.60 1.87 -13.40
N LYS A 165 -25.41 1.72 -12.35
CA LYS A 165 -26.38 2.75 -11.91
C LYS A 165 -26.25 3.11 -10.42
N ASN A 166 -26.00 2.12 -9.57
CA ASN A 166 -26.05 2.27 -8.12
C ASN A 166 -24.69 2.00 -7.48
N ILE A 167 -23.86 3.04 -7.39
CA ILE A 167 -22.58 2.95 -6.67
C ILE A 167 -22.83 3.20 -5.18
N SER A 168 -22.15 2.46 -4.32
CA SER A 168 -22.07 2.74 -2.90
C SER A 168 -20.64 2.57 -2.41
N PHE A 169 -20.20 3.45 -1.52
CA PHE A 169 -18.89 3.40 -0.90
C PHE A 169 -19.03 2.94 0.55
N TYR A 170 -18.18 2.00 0.97
CA TYR A 170 -18.10 1.57 2.36
C TYR A 170 -16.94 2.28 3.04
N LEU A 171 -17.25 3.28 3.85
CA LEU A 171 -16.27 4.15 4.50
C LEU A 171 -16.32 3.96 6.01
N ALA A 172 -15.19 4.18 6.67
CA ALA A 172 -15.12 4.32 8.13
C ALA A 172 -14.59 5.73 8.44
N PRO A 173 -15.43 6.77 8.39
CA PRO A 173 -14.99 8.15 8.56
C PRO A 173 -14.30 8.34 9.93
N PRO A 174 -13.16 9.06 10.00
CA PRO A 174 -12.44 9.27 11.26
C PRO A 174 -13.31 9.89 12.37
N MET A 175 -14.18 10.83 11.99
CA MET A 175 -15.13 11.51 12.87
C MET A 175 -16.17 10.56 13.50
N LEU A 176 -16.39 9.39 12.90
CA LEU A 176 -17.33 8.37 13.36
C LEU A 176 -16.63 7.08 13.83
N SER A 177 -15.32 7.15 14.09
CA SER A 177 -14.52 5.99 14.53
C SER A 177 -14.96 5.40 15.88
N PHE A 178 -15.72 6.15 16.68
CA PHE A 178 -16.35 5.68 17.91
C PHE A 178 -17.48 4.66 17.65
N LEU A 179 -18.09 4.65 16.46
CA LEU A 179 -19.05 3.64 16.06
C LEU A 179 -18.32 2.33 15.77
N ARG A 180 -18.31 1.42 16.73
CA ARG A 180 -17.63 0.13 16.62
C ARG A 180 -18.58 -0.99 16.23
N ASP A 181 -18.08 -1.93 15.45
CA ASP A 181 -18.74 -3.19 15.17
C ASP A 181 -18.71 -4.07 16.43
N LYS A 182 -19.88 -4.55 16.86
CA LYS A 182 -20.06 -5.38 18.06
C LYS A 182 -19.28 -6.69 18.00
N LYS A 183 -19.05 -7.25 16.81
CA LYS A 183 -18.35 -8.54 16.67
C LYS A 183 -16.83 -8.39 16.72
N THR A 184 -16.30 -7.32 16.11
CA THR A 184 -14.86 -7.16 15.90
C THR A 184 -14.23 -6.09 16.78
N GLY A 185 -15.04 -5.22 17.41
CA GLY A 185 -14.58 -4.07 18.16
C GLY A 185 -13.95 -2.96 17.31
N ARG A 186 -13.95 -3.10 15.97
CA ARG A 186 -13.30 -2.17 15.03
C ARG A 186 -14.25 -1.06 14.57
N PRO A 187 -13.74 0.09 14.08
CA PRO A 187 -14.57 1.10 13.45
C PRO A 187 -15.47 0.50 12.37
N ARG A 188 -16.77 0.79 12.45
CA ARG A 188 -17.79 0.21 11.58
C ARG A 188 -17.66 0.81 10.17
N LYS A 189 -17.64 -0.06 9.16
CA LYS A 189 -17.82 0.36 7.76
C LYS A 189 -19.27 0.75 7.53
N ILE A 190 -19.50 1.99 7.14
CA ILE A 190 -20.81 2.59 6.86
C ILE A 190 -20.98 2.71 5.36
N ARG A 191 -22.17 2.35 4.86
CA ARG A 191 -22.51 2.46 3.44
C ARG A 191 -22.96 3.89 3.13
N PHE A 192 -22.27 4.54 2.21
CA PHE A 192 -22.62 5.83 1.63
C PHE A 192 -23.03 5.64 0.17
N PRO A 193 -24.26 6.05 -0.23
CA PRO A 193 -24.62 6.11 -1.64
C PRO A 193 -23.69 7.03 -2.43
N GLY A 194 -23.41 6.68 -3.70
CA GLY A 194 -22.47 7.43 -4.55
C GLY A 194 -22.86 8.90 -4.74
N TYR A 195 -24.16 9.20 -4.85
CA TYR A 195 -24.64 10.58 -4.97
C TYR A 195 -24.35 11.46 -3.75
N ILE A 196 -24.04 10.86 -2.58
CA ILE A 196 -23.59 11.56 -1.37
C ILE A 196 -22.07 11.55 -1.28
N ALA A 197 -21.45 10.39 -1.49
CA ALA A 197 -20.01 10.21 -1.32
C ALA A 197 -19.18 11.00 -2.34
N ILE A 198 -19.60 11.06 -3.61
CA ILE A 198 -18.84 11.74 -4.67
C ILE A 198 -18.75 13.26 -4.42
N PRO A 199 -19.84 13.99 -4.12
CA PRO A 199 -19.74 15.39 -3.71
C PRO A 199 -18.85 15.60 -2.48
N LEU A 200 -18.93 14.72 -1.48
CA LEU A 200 -18.08 14.79 -0.30
C LEU A 200 -16.59 14.62 -0.65
N PHE A 201 -16.25 13.69 -1.53
CA PHE A 201 -14.86 13.53 -2.01
C PHE A 201 -14.39 14.76 -2.79
N LYS A 202 -15.25 15.39 -3.60
CA LYS A 202 -14.90 16.65 -4.29
C LYS A 202 -14.58 17.76 -3.31
N LEU A 203 -15.41 17.93 -2.28
CA LEU A 203 -15.20 18.91 -1.21
C LEU A 203 -13.87 18.63 -0.48
N LEU A 204 -13.65 17.39 -0.02
CA LEU A 204 -12.40 17.02 0.64
C LEU A 204 -11.19 17.29 -0.27
N ASN A 205 -11.23 16.87 -1.53
CA ASN A 205 -10.14 17.10 -2.48
C ASN A 205 -9.83 18.61 -2.66
N SER A 206 -10.85 19.48 -2.73
CA SER A 206 -10.64 20.94 -2.78
C SER A 206 -10.04 21.52 -1.49
N MET A 207 -10.29 20.89 -0.35
CA MET A 207 -9.75 21.28 0.95
C MET A 207 -8.35 20.72 1.21
N SER A 208 -7.75 20.00 0.27
CA SER A 208 -6.41 19.40 0.42
C SER A 208 -5.31 20.42 0.76
N GLY A 209 -5.47 21.70 0.36
CA GLY A 209 -4.55 22.78 0.75
C GLY A 209 -4.53 23.10 2.25
N LEU A 210 -5.57 22.70 2.99
CA LEU A 210 -5.63 22.83 4.46
C LEU A 210 -4.77 21.79 5.18
N ARG A 211 -4.29 20.76 4.48
CA ARG A 211 -3.45 19.70 5.04
C ARG A 211 -2.32 20.29 5.89
N GLY A 212 -2.21 19.79 7.12
CA GLY A 212 -1.14 20.16 8.05
C GLY A 212 -1.22 21.59 8.59
N THR A 213 -2.28 22.33 8.27
CA THR A 213 -2.54 23.65 8.86
C THR A 213 -3.39 23.51 10.12
N TRP A 214 -3.42 24.54 10.97
CA TRP A 214 -4.28 24.55 12.15
C TRP A 214 -5.78 24.46 11.81
N LEU A 215 -6.16 24.79 10.57
CA LEU A 215 -7.52 24.69 10.03
C LEU A 215 -7.89 23.29 9.50
N ASP A 216 -6.98 22.32 9.55
CA ASP A 216 -7.24 20.95 9.12
C ASP A 216 -8.21 20.25 10.09
N PRO A 217 -9.46 19.93 9.68
CA PRO A 217 -10.42 19.28 10.58
C PRO A 217 -10.07 17.81 10.86
N LEU A 218 -9.22 17.20 10.02
CA LEU A 218 -8.86 15.78 10.11
C LEU A 218 -7.57 15.55 10.90
N GLN A 219 -6.84 16.62 11.25
CA GLN A 219 -5.59 16.53 12.02
C GLN A 219 -5.74 15.86 13.40
N PHE A 220 -6.95 15.90 13.97
CA PHE A 220 -7.20 15.36 15.31
C PHE A 220 -7.47 13.86 15.33
N SER A 221 -7.53 13.19 14.17
CA SER A 221 -7.74 11.74 14.12
C SER A 221 -6.56 10.99 14.74
N SER A 222 -6.83 9.87 15.40
CA SER A 222 -5.77 9.02 15.97
C SER A 222 -4.82 8.51 14.89
N ASP A 223 -5.35 8.18 13.70
CA ASP A 223 -4.56 7.75 12.55
C ASP A 223 -3.60 8.84 12.07
N LYS A 224 -4.05 10.10 11.97
CA LYS A 224 -3.17 11.20 11.52
C LYS A 224 -2.10 11.52 12.56
N ARG A 225 -2.45 11.55 13.86
CA ARG A 225 -1.47 11.75 14.94
C ARG A 225 -0.39 10.68 14.92
N ARG A 226 -0.78 9.42 14.77
CA ARG A 226 0.16 8.29 14.64
C ARG A 226 1.09 8.47 13.44
N ASP A 227 0.54 8.79 12.27
CA ASP A 227 1.34 8.90 11.04
C ASP A 227 2.33 10.08 11.12
N LEU A 228 1.94 11.20 11.75
CA LEU A 228 2.84 12.33 12.05
C LEU A 228 3.92 11.96 13.07
N GLU A 229 3.56 11.21 14.11
CA GLU A 229 4.52 10.72 15.11
C GLU A 229 5.51 9.73 14.49
N HIS A 230 5.05 8.84 13.61
CA HIS A 230 5.91 7.93 12.84
C HIS A 230 6.92 8.69 11.98
N LYS A 231 6.48 9.70 11.21
CA LYS A 231 7.37 10.59 10.45
C LYS A 231 8.41 11.24 11.36
N LYS A 232 7.97 11.78 12.51
CA LYS A 232 8.85 12.44 13.48
C LYS A 232 9.90 11.49 14.06
N ILE A 233 9.51 10.29 14.47
CA ILE A 233 10.43 9.27 15.00
C ILE A 233 11.45 8.88 13.92
N PHE A 234 10.99 8.68 12.68
CA PHE A 234 11.86 8.33 11.57
C PHE A 234 12.92 9.42 11.30
N ILE A 235 12.50 10.69 11.19
CA ILE A 235 13.41 11.83 10.96
C ILE A 235 14.39 12.01 12.12
N ASN A 236 13.91 11.94 13.37
CA ASN A 236 14.79 12.05 14.54
C ASN A 236 15.82 10.91 14.59
N SER A 237 15.42 9.69 14.20
CA SER A 237 16.32 8.54 14.13
C SER A 237 17.35 8.72 13.02
N LEU A 238 16.94 9.23 11.86
CA LEU A 238 17.84 9.58 10.76
C LEU A 238 18.86 10.65 11.19
N ASP A 239 18.41 11.66 11.94
CA ASP A 239 19.29 12.69 12.52
C ASP A 239 20.29 12.11 13.52
N ALA A 240 19.86 11.18 14.36
CA ALA A 240 20.76 10.48 15.29
C ALA A 240 21.80 9.64 14.53
N ILE A 241 21.39 8.88 13.51
CA ILE A 241 22.28 8.04 12.69
C ILE A 241 23.29 8.91 11.93
N SER A 242 22.88 10.08 11.43
CA SER A 242 23.79 10.99 10.72
C SER A 242 25.00 11.44 11.56
N LYS A 243 24.85 11.44 12.90
CA LYS A 243 25.88 11.84 13.87
C LYS A 243 26.71 10.67 14.40
N MET A 244 26.42 9.43 14.01
CA MET A 244 27.18 8.24 14.43
C MET A 244 28.52 8.12 13.69
N ASN A 245 29.38 7.21 14.16
CA ASN A 245 30.62 6.86 13.48
C ASN A 245 30.34 6.03 12.21
N GLU A 246 31.20 6.15 11.20
CA GLU A 246 30.98 5.59 9.85
C GLU A 246 30.65 4.09 9.85
N GLY A 247 31.30 3.25 10.67
CA GLY A 247 31.08 1.80 10.64
C GLY A 247 29.72 1.29 11.18
N GLU A 248 28.91 2.14 11.82
CA GLU A 248 27.61 1.72 12.39
C GLU A 248 26.42 2.25 11.58
N LYS A 249 26.65 3.21 10.69
CA LYS A 249 25.61 3.97 9.99
C LYS A 249 24.76 3.09 9.08
N LYS A 250 25.38 2.31 8.19
CA LYS A 250 24.66 1.40 7.28
C LYS A 250 23.73 0.44 8.02
N LEU A 251 24.23 -0.21 9.08
CA LEU A 251 23.45 -1.18 9.85
C LEU A 251 22.26 -0.53 10.55
N LYS A 252 22.47 0.64 11.17
CA LYS A 252 21.41 1.37 11.86
C LYS A 252 20.36 1.93 10.89
N LEU A 253 20.78 2.46 9.74
CA LEU A 253 19.85 2.92 8.71
C LEU A 253 19.01 1.76 8.15
N SER A 254 19.65 0.63 7.82
CA SER A 254 18.93 -0.57 7.38
C SER A 254 17.92 -1.05 8.42
N GLY A 255 18.30 -1.09 9.69
CA GLY A 255 17.39 -1.43 10.79
C GLY A 255 16.20 -0.47 10.91
N LEU A 256 16.43 0.84 10.79
CA LEU A 256 15.38 1.86 10.82
C LEU A 256 14.41 1.70 9.65
N VAL A 257 14.93 1.55 8.44
CA VAL A 257 14.14 1.41 7.20
C VAL A 257 13.30 0.14 7.25
N ASN A 258 13.89 -1.00 7.64
CA ASN A 258 13.17 -2.27 7.77
C ASN A 258 12.06 -2.21 8.83
N ALA A 259 12.37 -1.68 10.02
CA ALA A 259 11.38 -1.53 11.08
C ALA A 259 10.22 -0.61 10.65
N SER A 260 10.55 0.50 9.97
CA SER A 260 9.55 1.41 9.44
C SER A 260 8.72 0.72 8.35
N PHE A 261 9.34 -0.03 7.43
CA PHE A 261 8.65 -0.74 6.35
C PHE A 261 7.52 -1.61 6.86
N ASP A 262 7.70 -2.28 7.99
CA ASP A 262 6.73 -3.19 8.61
C ASP A 262 5.49 -2.50 9.19
N VAL A 263 5.48 -1.16 9.31
CA VAL A 263 4.29 -0.37 9.66
C VAL A 263 3.30 -0.34 8.47
N LYS A 264 2.56 -1.45 8.31
CA LYS A 264 1.63 -1.68 7.20
C LYS A 264 0.18 -1.80 7.68
N GLY A 265 -0.75 -1.75 6.72
CA GLY A 265 -2.17 -1.95 6.94
C GLY A 265 -2.94 -0.66 7.23
N TYR A 266 -4.14 -0.80 7.79
CA TYR A 266 -5.07 0.32 8.07
C TYR A 266 -5.70 0.19 9.46
N GLY A 267 -6.03 1.33 10.07
CA GLY A 267 -6.69 1.41 11.37
C GLY A 267 -5.98 0.55 12.44
N PRO A 268 -6.68 -0.37 13.13
CA PRO A 268 -6.08 -1.18 14.21
C PRO A 268 -4.89 -2.05 13.80
N VAL A 269 -4.81 -2.49 12.54
CA VAL A 269 -3.69 -3.31 12.06
C VAL A 269 -2.43 -2.46 11.96
N ARG A 270 -2.58 -1.24 11.44
CA ARG A 270 -1.47 -0.28 11.36
C ARG A 270 -1.05 0.20 12.73
N GLU A 271 -2.02 0.43 13.62
CA GLU A 271 -1.76 0.79 15.01
C GLU A 271 -0.89 -0.25 15.71
N LYS A 272 -1.26 -1.54 15.63
CA LYS A 272 -0.45 -2.62 16.21
C LYS A 272 0.96 -2.66 15.63
N SER A 273 1.09 -2.55 14.31
CA SER A 273 2.40 -2.58 13.63
C SER A 273 3.26 -1.37 14.00
N TYR A 274 2.63 -0.21 14.21
CA TYR A 274 3.30 1.00 14.67
C TYR A 274 3.81 0.90 16.11
N GLN A 275 3.06 0.30 17.03
CA GLN A 275 3.53 0.08 18.39
C GLN A 275 4.76 -0.83 18.43
N GLU A 276 4.79 -1.86 17.57
CA GLU A 276 5.98 -2.71 17.41
C GLU A 276 7.18 -1.92 16.87
N PHE A 277 6.97 -1.07 15.86
CA PHE A 277 8.00 -0.17 15.36
C PHE A 277 8.56 0.74 16.47
N LYS A 278 7.69 1.35 17.29
CA LYS A 278 8.14 2.18 18.43
C LYS A 278 8.98 1.37 19.40
N LYS A 279 8.57 0.15 19.72
CA LYS A 279 9.30 -0.75 20.61
C LYS A 279 10.71 -1.02 20.08
N ILE A 280 10.82 -1.40 18.79
CA ILE A 280 12.10 -1.68 18.14
C ILE A 280 13.05 -0.47 18.14
N ILE A 281 12.52 0.74 17.95
CA ILE A 281 13.32 1.97 17.88
C ILE A 281 13.66 2.54 19.27
N MET A 282 12.77 2.40 20.26
CA MET A 282 12.96 2.99 21.60
C MET A 282 13.68 2.05 22.58
N GLU A 283 13.70 0.74 22.35
CA GLU A 283 14.43 -0.24 23.18
C GLU A 283 15.90 -0.43 22.75
N LYS A 284 16.38 0.33 21.76
CA LYS A 284 17.77 0.29 21.24
C LYS A 284 18.53 1.59 21.49
#